data_AF-A0A9D3NFV2-F1
#
_entry.id   AF-A0A9D3NFV2-F1
#
_cell.length_a   1.000
_cell.length_b   1.000
_cell.length_c   1.000
_cell.angle_alpha   90.00
_cell.angle_beta   90.00
_cell.angle_gamma   90.00
#
_symmetry.space_group_name_H-M   'P 1'
#
loop_
_entity.id
_entity.type
_entity.pdbx_description
1 polymer ?
#
loop_
_entity_poly.entity_id
_entity_poly.type
_entity_poly.pdbx_seq_one_letter_code
_entity_poly.pdbx_strand_id
1 'polypeptide(L)'
;MDPAVLIFLLYVMIAHDLVCGLIQYRAQAAKPHKRAALTWRSSARICHGPWRVSSKSSTSTFAGAAMSNALSVSSQLNKVLRSHYLSLPQGGLCQVTYVWIDGSGEGLRSKTRTLESEPSSTEDIPEWNFDGSSTNQSETADSDMILVPVSIFRDPFTLDPNKLVFCEVLKNDRKPAETNHRHVCKKIMEKVKDFRPWFGMEQEYTLLGIDGHPYSWPSNGYPKPQGLYYCGVGADRAYGRDIVECHYKACIYAGIKICGANAEVKPSQWEFQVGPCEGIVAGDHLWMARFLLHRVCEDFGVVATLDPKPIPGNWNGAGCHTNFSTEATRAEGGLEHMEKIIEKLRAHHVQHIRISDPHGGHDNQRRLTGFNETSNIHEFSAAVASRRVSIRIPLNVSQDKRGYLEDRRPAANCDPYAVTSAIARTCLMEDEVEDLLSDLDINDLEWVHVKEAVAGAHLWMAHYLLHRVCEGFGVIVTLDPKPIPGNWKGAGCHTNFSTEATRAEGGLEYIEKMIEKLRPHHIHHIRISDPHGGQDNQRRLTGFNKTSNEFSAAVASPGVSIRIPLNVSQNKHGYLEDRRPAANCDPYAVTGAIARTCLMEDKEEDLLSDLDINNLD
;
A
#
# COMPACT_ATOMS: atom_id res chain seq x y z
N MET A 1 -11.21 21.67 44.92
CA MET A 1 -11.96 22.90 44.61
C MET A 1 -13.43 22.59 44.75
N ASP A 2 -14.20 23.52 45.31
CA ASP A 2 -15.66 23.41 45.38
C ASP A 2 -16.24 23.31 43.95
N PRO A 3 -17.12 22.33 43.63
CA PRO A 3 -17.79 22.23 42.34
C PRO A 3 -18.48 23.53 41.88
N ALA A 4 -18.98 24.34 42.81
CA ALA A 4 -19.58 25.64 42.51
C ALA A 4 -18.57 26.62 41.92
N VAL A 5 -17.31 26.57 42.36
CA VAL A 5 -16.21 27.40 41.84
C VAL A 5 -15.83 26.95 40.43
N LEU A 6 -15.82 25.64 40.17
CA LEU A 6 -15.52 25.11 38.84
C LEU A 6 -16.58 25.51 37.81
N ILE A 7 -17.85 25.41 38.20
CA ILE A 7 -19.00 25.83 37.37
C ILE A 7 -18.93 27.33 37.11
N PHE A 8 -18.64 28.15 38.14
CA PHE A 8 -18.48 29.59 37.98
C PHE A 8 -17.35 29.94 37.01
N LEU A 9 -16.20 29.30 37.11
CA LEU A 9 -15.08 29.53 36.19
C LEU A 9 -15.42 29.13 34.75
N LEU A 10 -16.19 28.05 34.55
CA LEU A 10 -16.67 27.63 33.24
C LEU A 10 -17.59 28.70 32.61
N TYR A 11 -18.51 29.27 33.40
CA TYR A 11 -19.38 30.36 32.94
C TYR A 11 -18.59 31.63 32.59
N VAL A 12 -17.55 31.96 33.35
CA VAL A 12 -16.68 33.11 33.06
C VAL A 12 -15.90 32.91 31.75
N MET A 13 -15.40 31.69 31.49
CA MET A 13 -14.70 31.37 30.23
C MET A 13 -15.64 31.47 29.02
N ILE A 14 -16.86 30.92 29.12
CA ILE A 14 -17.86 30.99 28.06
C ILE A 14 -18.26 32.45 27.78
N ALA A 15 -18.46 33.25 28.83
CA ALA A 15 -18.79 34.67 28.69
C ALA A 15 -17.65 35.47 28.03
N HIS A 16 -16.40 35.17 28.39
CA HIS A 16 -15.22 35.79 27.78
C HIS A 16 -15.15 35.53 26.27
N ASP A 17 -15.35 34.28 25.84
CA ASP A 17 -15.26 33.91 24.42
C ASP A 17 -16.41 34.49 23.60
N LEU A 18 -17.63 34.55 24.16
CA LEU A 18 -18.77 35.23 23.53
C LEU A 18 -18.50 36.72 23.32
N VAL A 19 -17.93 37.41 24.32
CA VAL A 19 -17.58 38.83 24.22
C VAL A 19 -16.47 39.05 23.19
N CYS A 20 -15.43 38.21 23.18
CA CYS A 20 -14.35 38.28 22.20
C CYS A 20 -14.86 38.05 20.76
N GLY A 21 -15.72 37.06 20.56
CA GLY A 21 -16.36 36.79 19.28
C GLY A 21 -17.24 37.95 18.80
N LEU A 22 -18.01 38.56 19.70
CA LEU A 22 -18.85 39.71 19.38
C LEU A 22 -18.03 40.95 18.97
N ILE A 23 -16.89 41.18 19.63
CA ILE A 23 -15.96 42.27 19.27
C ILE A 23 -15.38 42.03 17.87
N GLN A 24 -14.94 40.80 17.57
CA GLN A 24 -14.43 40.45 16.24
C GLN A 24 -15.48 40.58 15.15
N TYR A 25 -16.71 40.11 15.40
CA TYR A 25 -17.83 40.26 14.47
C TYR A 25 -18.12 41.73 14.16
N ARG A 26 -18.18 42.60 15.18
CA ARG A 26 -18.39 44.05 14.99
C ARG A 26 -17.26 44.70 14.20
N ALA A 27 -16.01 44.26 14.41
CA ALA A 27 -14.87 44.76 13.64
C ALA A 27 -14.91 44.33 12.16
N GLN A 28 -15.46 43.16 11.86
CA GLN A 28 -15.67 42.71 10.47
C GLN A 28 -16.85 43.41 9.80
N ALA A 29 -17.96 43.61 10.52
CA ALA A 29 -19.16 44.29 10.02
C ALA A 29 -18.95 45.79 9.73
N ALA A 30 -17.91 46.42 10.29
CA ALA A 30 -17.60 47.83 10.07
C ALA A 30 -16.81 48.11 8.77
N LYS A 31 -16.43 47.09 7.98
CA LYS A 31 -15.72 47.30 6.70
C LYS A 31 -16.73 47.63 5.57
N PRO A 32 -16.60 48.77 4.87
CA PRO A 32 -17.54 49.12 3.81
C PRO A 32 -17.37 48.20 2.58
N HIS A 33 -18.46 47.57 2.14
CA HIS A 33 -18.52 46.77 0.92
C HIS A 33 -18.31 47.65 -0.32
N LYS A 34 -17.23 47.42 -1.07
CA LYS A 34 -17.07 48.00 -2.41
C LYS A 34 -18.05 47.33 -3.38
N ARG A 35 -19.08 48.06 -3.80
CA ARG A 35 -19.94 47.70 -4.95
C ARG A 35 -19.12 47.82 -6.24
N ALA A 36 -18.95 46.71 -6.95
CA ALA A 36 -18.47 46.72 -8.33
C ALA A 36 -19.60 47.21 -9.25
N ALA A 37 -19.43 48.38 -9.85
CA ALA A 37 -20.31 48.88 -10.91
C ALA A 37 -19.65 48.61 -12.27
N LEU A 38 -20.35 47.84 -13.10
CA LEU A 38 -20.03 47.56 -14.49
C LEU A 38 -20.56 48.71 -15.35
N THR A 39 -19.69 49.47 -16.01
CA THR A 39 -20.11 50.37 -17.10
C THR A 39 -19.13 50.31 -18.28
N TRP A 40 -19.65 49.84 -19.41
CA TRP A 40 -19.10 50.04 -20.74
C TRP A 40 -19.33 51.49 -21.17
N ARG A 41 -18.31 52.16 -21.71
CA ARG A 41 -18.48 53.21 -22.74
C ARG A 41 -17.18 53.47 -23.50
N SER A 42 -17.38 53.68 -24.79
CA SER A 42 -16.42 53.85 -25.87
C SER A 42 -15.88 55.28 -26.02
N SER A 43 -14.82 55.39 -26.83
CA SER A 43 -14.49 56.53 -27.73
C SER A 43 -13.34 57.47 -27.31
N ALA A 44 -12.17 57.18 -27.87
CA ALA A 44 -11.46 57.99 -28.89
C ALA A 44 -10.85 59.39 -28.57
N ARG A 45 -9.57 59.51 -28.99
CA ARG A 45 -8.80 60.64 -29.58
C ARG A 45 -7.93 61.54 -28.67
N ILE A 46 -6.59 61.53 -28.86
CA ILE A 46 -5.71 62.50 -29.62
C ILE A 46 -5.25 63.65 -28.69
N CYS A 47 -4.01 64.17 -28.61
CA CYS A 47 -2.67 63.92 -29.19
C CYS A 47 -1.61 64.74 -28.39
N HIS A 48 -0.34 64.50 -28.72
CA HIS A 48 0.86 65.36 -28.63
C HIS A 48 1.83 65.25 -27.44
N GLY A 49 2.98 64.62 -27.74
CA GLY A 49 4.28 65.32 -27.75
C GLY A 49 5.20 65.16 -26.54
N PRO A 50 6.53 65.26 -26.71
CA PRO A 50 7.42 64.16 -26.32
C PRO A 50 8.57 64.59 -25.41
N TRP A 51 8.89 63.86 -24.34
CA TRP A 51 10.26 63.88 -23.79
C TRP A 51 10.67 62.51 -23.24
N ARG A 52 11.80 62.06 -23.78
CA ARG A 52 12.54 60.82 -23.51
C ARG A 52 13.37 61.03 -22.24
N VAL A 53 13.20 60.21 -21.21
CA VAL A 53 14.30 59.82 -20.31
C VAL A 53 14.09 58.37 -19.87
N SER A 54 15.10 57.56 -20.11
CA SER A 54 15.16 56.14 -19.77
C SER A 54 15.28 55.91 -18.27
N SER A 55 14.31 55.23 -17.69
CA SER A 55 14.52 54.33 -16.54
C SER A 55 13.40 53.29 -16.54
N LYS A 56 13.66 52.10 -17.12
CA LYS A 56 12.78 50.95 -16.91
C LYS A 56 13.16 50.35 -15.56
N SER A 57 12.48 50.84 -14.51
CA SER A 57 12.19 50.03 -13.33
C SER A 57 11.43 48.79 -13.80
N SER A 58 11.98 47.62 -13.48
CA SER A 58 11.34 46.33 -13.66
C SER A 58 10.04 46.26 -12.84
N THR A 59 8.90 46.43 -13.48
CA THR A 59 7.64 45.92 -12.95
C THR A 59 7.63 44.41 -13.14
N SER A 60 7.88 43.69 -12.05
CA SER A 60 7.70 42.26 -11.93
C SER A 60 6.23 41.92 -12.17
N THR A 61 5.89 41.54 -13.39
CA THR A 61 4.68 40.75 -13.65
C THR A 61 4.91 39.37 -13.07
N PHE A 62 4.01 38.98 -12.17
CA PHE A 62 3.90 37.67 -11.52
C PHE A 62 4.26 36.50 -12.45
N ALA A 63 5.48 35.98 -12.29
CA ALA A 63 5.85 34.63 -12.69
C ALA A 63 5.39 33.66 -11.59
N GLY A 64 4.06 33.50 -11.44
CA GLY A 64 3.44 32.76 -10.33
C GLY A 64 2.66 31.52 -10.72
N ALA A 65 2.67 31.09 -11.99
CA ALA A 65 1.77 30.03 -12.48
C ALA A 65 2.47 28.94 -13.31
N ALA A 66 3.72 28.63 -12.98
CA ALA A 66 4.43 27.46 -13.51
C ALA A 66 5.26 26.80 -12.41
N MET A 67 4.67 26.54 -11.24
CA MET A 67 5.23 25.55 -10.33
C MET A 67 4.76 24.16 -10.79
N SER A 68 5.74 23.37 -11.19
CA SER A 68 5.72 22.06 -11.85
C SER A 68 4.58 21.11 -11.46
N ASN A 69 3.89 20.58 -12.49
CA ASN A 69 3.01 19.39 -12.44
C ASN A 69 3.74 18.06 -12.06
N ALA A 70 4.94 18.14 -11.49
CA ALA A 70 5.78 16.97 -11.21
C ALA A 70 5.55 16.36 -9.82
N LEU A 71 4.96 17.09 -8.87
CA LEU A 71 4.66 16.56 -7.53
C LEU A 71 3.17 16.20 -7.38
N SER A 72 2.88 15.20 -6.57
CA SER A 72 1.51 14.80 -6.26
C SER A 72 0.74 15.92 -5.56
N VAL A 73 -0.55 16.09 -5.86
CA VAL A 73 -1.42 17.06 -5.18
C VAL A 73 -1.45 16.79 -3.67
N SER A 74 -1.48 15.51 -3.27
CA SER A 74 -1.49 15.07 -1.87
C SER A 74 -0.25 15.49 -1.08
N SER A 75 0.90 15.68 -1.74
CA SER A 75 2.12 16.18 -1.07
C SER A 75 2.01 17.63 -0.62
N GLN A 76 1.09 18.39 -1.22
CA GLN A 76 0.83 19.80 -0.90
C GLN A 76 -0.13 19.97 0.28
N LEU A 77 -0.76 18.88 0.76
CA LEU A 77 -1.58 18.89 1.96
C LEU A 77 -0.75 19.26 3.19
N ASN A 78 -1.38 19.93 4.16
CA ASN A 78 -0.71 20.49 5.32
C ASN A 78 -0.10 19.41 6.23
N LYS A 79 1.22 19.23 6.15
CA LYS A 79 1.94 18.21 6.93
C LYS A 79 1.98 18.50 8.43
N VAL A 80 1.86 19.77 8.86
CA VAL A 80 1.75 20.14 10.29
C VAL A 80 0.41 19.67 10.85
N LEU A 81 -0.67 19.86 10.09
CA LEU A 81 -1.99 19.36 10.46
C LEU A 81 -2.00 17.82 10.54
N ARG A 82 -1.36 17.13 9.58
CA ARG A 82 -1.18 15.68 9.66
C ARG A 82 -0.44 15.28 10.94
N SER A 83 0.66 15.95 11.26
CA SER A 83 1.46 15.67 12.47
C SER A 83 0.66 15.86 13.76
N HIS A 84 -0.26 16.84 13.80
CA HIS A 84 -1.14 17.04 14.95
C HIS A 84 -1.98 15.78 15.23
N TYR A 85 -2.65 15.23 14.20
CA TYR A 85 -3.48 14.03 14.38
C TYR A 85 -2.65 12.77 14.70
N LEU A 86 -1.49 12.60 14.08
CA LEU A 86 -0.58 11.49 14.39
C LEU A 86 0.03 11.57 15.80
N SER A 87 0.02 12.74 16.44
CA SER A 87 0.50 12.92 17.81
C SER A 87 -0.54 12.62 18.89
N LEU A 88 -1.78 12.32 18.51
CA LEU A 88 -2.83 12.00 19.46
C LEU A 88 -2.51 10.67 20.18
N PRO A 89 -2.71 10.58 21.51
CA PRO A 89 -2.56 9.31 22.22
C PRO A 89 -3.53 8.26 21.67
N GLN A 90 -3.00 7.09 21.26
CA GLN A 90 -3.82 5.99 20.73
C GLN A 90 -4.30 4.98 21.79
N GLY A 91 -3.88 5.13 23.05
CA GLY A 91 -4.22 4.19 24.13
C GLY A 91 -3.55 2.83 23.95
N GLY A 92 -4.24 1.75 24.36
CA GLY A 92 -3.75 0.38 24.25
C GLY A 92 -4.00 -0.30 22.89
N LEU A 93 -4.75 0.35 22.00
CA LEU A 93 -5.08 -0.20 20.69
C LEU A 93 -3.86 -0.14 19.74
N CYS A 94 -3.79 -1.09 18.83
CA CYS A 94 -2.71 -1.21 17.86
C CYS A 94 -3.26 -1.24 16.43
N GLN A 95 -2.73 -0.38 15.55
CA GLN A 95 -2.95 -0.49 14.12
C GLN A 95 -2.00 -1.54 13.54
N VAL A 96 -2.55 -2.52 12.83
CA VAL A 96 -1.78 -3.57 12.16
C VAL A 96 -2.08 -3.50 10.67
N THR A 97 -1.09 -3.09 9.89
CA THR A 97 -1.17 -2.90 8.44
C THR A 97 -0.61 -4.12 7.73
N TYR A 98 -1.48 -4.83 7.02
CA TYR A 98 -1.15 -6.01 6.23
C TYR A 98 -0.66 -5.55 4.88
N VAL A 99 0.46 -6.09 4.41
CA VAL A 99 1.12 -5.76 3.14
C VAL A 99 1.30 -7.03 2.32
N TRP A 100 0.94 -7.00 1.03
CA TRP A 100 1.05 -8.15 0.13
C TRP A 100 1.37 -7.75 -1.31
N ILE A 101 1.81 -8.72 -2.11
CA ILE A 101 2.12 -8.57 -3.54
C ILE A 101 0.84 -8.83 -4.35
N ASP A 102 0.53 -7.96 -5.32
CA ASP A 102 -0.65 -8.11 -6.18
C ASP A 102 -0.43 -9.04 -7.38
N GLY A 103 -1.43 -9.13 -8.26
CA GLY A 103 -1.43 -10.02 -9.43
C GLY A 103 -0.44 -9.65 -10.52
N SER A 104 0.19 -8.48 -10.46
CA SER A 104 1.30 -8.15 -11.36
C SER A 104 2.60 -8.85 -10.96
N GLY A 105 2.74 -9.25 -9.69
CA GLY A 105 4.02 -9.71 -9.14
C GLY A 105 5.01 -8.58 -8.83
N GLU A 106 4.63 -7.32 -9.07
CA GLU A 106 5.46 -6.13 -8.87
C GLU A 106 4.84 -5.16 -7.85
N GLY A 107 3.53 -4.95 -7.95
CA GLY A 107 2.77 -4.01 -7.12
C GLY A 107 2.58 -4.52 -5.69
N LEU A 108 2.73 -3.61 -4.73
CA LEU A 108 2.40 -3.84 -3.33
C LEU A 108 1.05 -3.22 -2.97
N ARG A 109 0.29 -3.91 -2.13
CA ARG A 109 -1.00 -3.46 -1.60
C ARG A 109 -0.96 -3.49 -0.08
N SER A 110 -1.78 -2.67 0.55
CA SER A 110 -1.91 -2.72 2.01
C SER A 110 -3.29 -2.30 2.50
N LYS A 111 -3.65 -2.75 3.70
CA LYS A 111 -4.81 -2.28 4.46
C LYS A 111 -4.60 -2.52 5.96
N THR A 112 -5.32 -1.78 6.80
CA THR A 112 -5.08 -1.74 8.24
C THR A 112 -6.29 -2.23 9.03
N ARG A 113 -6.04 -3.07 10.04
CA ARG A 113 -7.01 -3.41 11.08
C ARG A 113 -6.54 -2.90 12.44
N THR A 114 -7.48 -2.81 13.37
CA THR A 114 -7.18 -2.53 14.78
C THR A 114 -7.11 -3.86 15.54
N LEU A 115 -6.11 -4.01 16.41
CA LEU A 115 -6.03 -5.03 17.45
C LEU A 115 -6.14 -4.37 18.83
N GLU A 116 -6.65 -5.11 19.82
CA GLU A 116 -6.83 -4.60 21.19
C GLU A 116 -5.53 -4.54 21.99
N SER A 117 -4.49 -5.22 21.52
CA SER A 117 -3.16 -5.24 22.11
C SER A 117 -2.09 -5.31 21.02
N GLU A 118 -0.87 -4.95 21.40
CA GLU A 118 0.31 -5.04 20.54
C GLU A 118 0.67 -6.53 20.32
N PRO A 119 0.68 -7.03 19.07
CA PRO A 119 1.05 -8.42 18.80
C PRO A 119 2.57 -8.58 18.96
N SER A 120 2.98 -9.70 19.57
CA SER A 120 4.38 -10.01 19.84
C SER A 120 5.01 -10.86 18.73
N SER A 121 4.20 -11.66 18.04
CA SER A 121 4.62 -12.51 16.92
C SER A 121 3.57 -12.56 15.82
N THR A 122 3.88 -13.26 14.72
CA THR A 122 2.94 -13.47 13.61
C THR A 122 1.73 -14.32 14.00
N GLU A 123 1.87 -15.18 15.00
CA GLU A 123 0.80 -16.07 15.48
C GLU A 123 -0.31 -15.29 16.20
N ASP A 124 0.05 -14.17 16.87
CA ASP A 124 -0.89 -13.24 17.52
C ASP A 124 -1.73 -12.44 16.51
N ILE A 125 -1.40 -12.54 15.21
CA ILE A 125 -1.98 -11.74 14.15
C ILE A 125 -2.94 -12.63 13.36
N PRO A 126 -4.26 -12.37 13.41
CA PRO A 126 -5.24 -13.20 12.71
C PRO A 126 -5.03 -13.17 11.19
N GLU A 127 -5.35 -14.28 10.50
CA GLU A 127 -5.51 -14.27 9.04
C GLU A 127 -6.55 -13.21 8.63
N TRP A 128 -6.41 -12.69 7.42
CA TRP A 128 -7.38 -11.77 6.85
C TRP A 128 -7.66 -12.12 5.38
N ASN A 129 -8.56 -11.39 4.74
CA ASN A 129 -8.97 -11.66 3.37
C ASN A 129 -9.12 -10.36 2.59
N PHE A 130 -9.03 -10.40 1.26
CA PHE A 130 -9.26 -9.23 0.41
C PHE A 130 -9.98 -9.62 -0.89
N ASP A 131 -10.42 -8.60 -1.65
CA ASP A 131 -11.03 -8.76 -2.98
C ASP A 131 -9.94 -8.85 -4.05
N GLY A 132 -9.62 -10.09 -4.47
CA GLY A 132 -8.64 -10.39 -5.50
C GLY A 132 -9.03 -9.92 -6.91
N SER A 133 -10.33 -9.65 -7.15
CA SER A 133 -10.81 -9.10 -8.42
C SER A 133 -10.35 -7.67 -8.64
N SER A 134 -10.00 -6.97 -7.56
CA SER A 134 -9.48 -5.60 -7.57
C SER A 134 -7.95 -5.53 -7.55
N THR A 135 -7.27 -6.68 -7.60
CA THR A 135 -5.80 -6.79 -7.59
C THR A 135 -5.25 -7.68 -8.70
N ASN A 136 -6.10 -8.05 -9.68
CA ASN A 136 -5.77 -8.97 -10.78
C ASN A 136 -5.35 -10.38 -10.34
N GLN A 137 -5.93 -10.90 -9.25
CA GLN A 137 -5.55 -12.22 -8.71
C GLN A 137 -6.70 -13.22 -8.70
N SER A 138 -7.93 -12.80 -9.00
CA SER A 138 -9.10 -13.68 -9.06
C SER A 138 -10.19 -13.10 -9.96
N GLU A 139 -11.13 -13.95 -10.39
CA GLU A 139 -12.33 -13.48 -11.07
C GLU A 139 -13.36 -12.94 -10.07
N THR A 140 -14.36 -12.19 -10.57
CA THR A 140 -15.41 -11.61 -9.71
C THR A 140 -16.35 -12.66 -9.12
N ALA A 141 -16.51 -13.83 -9.73
CA ALA A 141 -17.41 -14.86 -9.21
C ALA A 141 -16.87 -15.49 -7.91
N ASP A 142 -15.55 -15.52 -7.77
CA ASP A 142 -14.81 -16.22 -6.72
C ASP A 142 -13.58 -15.39 -6.30
N SER A 143 -13.86 -14.26 -5.63
CA SER A 143 -12.87 -13.18 -5.51
C SER A 143 -12.04 -13.20 -4.22
N ASP A 144 -12.43 -14.02 -3.27
CA ASP A 144 -11.83 -13.98 -1.94
C ASP A 144 -10.46 -14.63 -1.94
N MET A 145 -9.47 -13.86 -1.51
CA MET A 145 -8.12 -14.33 -1.27
C MET A 145 -7.75 -14.14 0.19
N ILE A 146 -6.87 -15.00 0.68
CA ILE A 146 -6.47 -15.07 2.08
C ILE A 146 -5.08 -14.45 2.25
N LEU A 147 -4.91 -13.66 3.29
CA LEU A 147 -3.66 -13.07 3.75
C LEU A 147 -3.21 -13.83 5.00
N VAL A 148 -2.05 -14.48 4.89
CA VAL A 148 -1.41 -15.19 6.00
C VAL A 148 -0.21 -14.37 6.45
N PRO A 149 -0.17 -13.83 7.69
CA PRO A 149 1.00 -13.16 8.26
C PRO A 149 2.24 -14.03 8.22
N VAL A 150 3.36 -13.49 7.72
CA VAL A 150 4.63 -14.24 7.63
C VAL A 150 5.86 -13.49 8.11
N SER A 151 5.78 -12.17 8.28
CA SER A 151 6.81 -11.37 8.94
C SER A 151 6.20 -10.11 9.55
N ILE A 152 6.69 -9.72 10.72
CA ILE A 152 6.23 -8.56 11.49
C ILE A 152 7.34 -7.53 11.61
N PHE A 153 7.00 -6.25 11.42
CA PHE A 153 7.90 -5.11 11.51
C PHE A 153 7.24 -3.98 12.30
N ARG A 154 8.05 -3.10 12.89
CA ARG A 154 7.53 -1.86 13.49
C ARG A 154 7.08 -0.92 12.38
N ASP A 155 6.00 -0.17 12.59
CA ASP A 155 5.51 0.79 11.60
C ASP A 155 6.19 2.16 11.76
N PRO A 156 7.07 2.61 10.84
CA PRO A 156 7.73 3.90 10.95
C PRO A 156 6.83 5.10 10.62
N PHE A 157 5.61 4.87 10.11
CA PHE A 157 4.67 5.93 9.73
C PHE A 157 3.65 6.25 10.81
N THR A 158 3.29 5.24 11.62
CA THR A 158 2.34 5.38 12.73
C THR A 158 2.99 5.13 14.10
N LEU A 159 4.26 4.70 14.13
CA LEU A 159 5.09 4.45 15.32
C LEU A 159 4.56 3.31 16.21
N ASP A 160 5.38 2.86 17.17
CA ASP A 160 4.96 1.88 18.17
C ASP A 160 3.75 2.40 18.97
N PRO A 161 2.80 1.52 19.34
CA PRO A 161 2.84 0.06 19.23
C PRO A 161 2.46 -0.53 17.86
N ASN A 162 2.20 0.30 16.83
CA ASN A 162 1.67 -0.13 15.55
C ASN A 162 2.65 -1.00 14.73
N LYS A 163 2.10 -1.89 13.90
CA LYS A 163 2.87 -2.90 13.16
C LYS A 163 2.59 -2.91 11.66
N LEU A 164 3.64 -3.18 10.89
CA LEU A 164 3.55 -3.63 9.51
C LEU A 164 3.69 -5.15 9.48
N VAL A 165 2.85 -5.82 8.70
CA VAL A 165 2.85 -7.28 8.58
C VAL A 165 2.93 -7.64 7.11
N PHE A 166 4.00 -8.32 6.70
CA PHE A 166 4.08 -8.89 5.37
C PHE A 166 3.32 -10.21 5.33
N CYS A 167 2.55 -10.42 4.26
CA CYS A 167 1.66 -11.58 4.12
C CYS A 167 1.95 -12.38 2.86
N GLU A 168 1.80 -13.71 2.98
CA GLU A 168 1.55 -14.56 1.82
C GLU A 168 0.09 -14.45 1.36
N VAL A 169 -0.12 -14.69 0.07
CA VAL A 169 -1.44 -14.71 -0.53
C VAL A 169 -1.80 -16.15 -0.90
N LEU A 170 -2.94 -16.62 -0.39
CA LEU A 170 -3.54 -17.88 -0.78
C LEU A 170 -4.87 -17.61 -1.51
N LYS A 171 -5.21 -18.50 -2.43
CA LYS A 171 -6.52 -18.57 -3.07
C LYS A 171 -7.56 -19.10 -2.11
N ASN A 172 -8.80 -19.16 -2.57
CA ASN A 172 -9.90 -19.66 -1.79
C ASN A 172 -9.78 -21.13 -1.37
N ASP A 173 -9.13 -21.96 -2.18
CA ASP A 173 -8.81 -23.36 -1.90
C ASP A 173 -7.54 -23.52 -1.06
N ARG A 174 -7.05 -22.43 -0.46
CA ARG A 174 -5.80 -22.30 0.30
C ARG A 174 -4.54 -22.65 -0.49
N LYS A 175 -4.62 -22.86 -1.81
CA LYS A 175 -3.42 -22.97 -2.64
C LYS A 175 -2.73 -21.61 -2.75
N PRO A 176 -1.40 -21.57 -2.89
CA PRO A 176 -0.69 -20.33 -3.15
C PRO A 176 -1.24 -19.61 -4.40
N ALA A 177 -1.36 -18.28 -4.33
CA ALA A 177 -1.61 -17.47 -5.52
C ALA A 177 -0.44 -17.61 -6.52
N GLU A 178 -0.70 -17.33 -7.80
CA GLU A 178 0.30 -17.38 -8.87
C GLU A 178 1.55 -16.55 -8.54
N THR A 179 1.36 -15.39 -7.92
CA THR A 179 2.43 -14.47 -7.53
C THR A 179 2.99 -14.75 -6.13
N ASN A 180 2.54 -15.81 -5.43
CA ASN A 180 3.11 -16.23 -4.15
C ASN A 180 4.36 -17.10 -4.36
N HIS A 181 5.43 -16.47 -4.86
CA HIS A 181 6.72 -17.13 -5.02
C HIS A 181 7.42 -17.42 -3.68
N ARG A 182 7.01 -16.73 -2.60
CA ARG A 182 7.51 -16.96 -1.24
C ARG A 182 7.29 -18.40 -0.79
N HIS A 183 6.12 -18.96 -1.06
CA HIS A 183 5.77 -20.33 -0.69
C HIS A 183 6.80 -21.35 -1.20
N VAL A 184 7.17 -21.26 -2.49
CA VAL A 184 8.16 -22.14 -3.12
C VAL A 184 9.56 -21.84 -2.61
N CYS A 185 9.91 -20.55 -2.48
CA CYS A 185 11.22 -20.14 -1.97
C CYS A 185 11.46 -20.66 -0.55
N LYS A 186 10.48 -20.56 0.35
CA LYS A 186 10.56 -21.08 1.72
C LYS A 186 10.89 -22.57 1.73
N LYS A 187 10.17 -23.38 0.94
CA LYS A 187 10.44 -24.83 0.82
C LYS A 187 11.86 -25.13 0.37
N ILE A 188 12.39 -24.37 -0.60
CA ILE A 188 13.77 -24.53 -1.07
C ILE A 188 14.77 -24.14 0.01
N MET A 189 14.58 -22.99 0.66
CA MET A 189 15.47 -22.52 1.72
C MET A 189 15.55 -23.49 2.90
N GLU A 190 14.44 -24.15 3.25
CA GLU A 190 14.43 -25.22 4.25
C GLU A 190 15.24 -26.45 3.82
N LYS A 191 15.15 -26.86 2.54
CA LYS A 191 15.94 -27.97 1.99
C LYS A 191 17.45 -27.68 1.99
N VAL A 192 17.84 -26.42 1.85
CA VAL A 192 19.26 -26.02 1.78
C VAL A 192 19.77 -25.32 3.04
N LYS A 193 19.03 -25.39 4.16
CA LYS A 193 19.35 -24.66 5.39
C LYS A 193 20.73 -25.00 5.96
N ASP A 194 21.18 -26.25 5.78
CA ASP A 194 22.48 -26.71 6.27
C ASP A 194 23.66 -26.01 5.58
N PHE A 195 23.45 -25.45 4.39
CA PHE A 195 24.46 -24.62 3.70
C PHE A 195 24.56 -23.20 4.26
N ARG A 196 23.62 -22.78 5.12
CA ARG A 196 23.50 -21.42 5.69
C ARG A 196 23.63 -20.33 4.61
N PRO A 197 22.73 -20.33 3.60
CA PRO A 197 22.80 -19.42 2.47
C PRO A 197 22.53 -17.98 2.90
N TRP A 198 23.49 -17.08 2.67
CA TRP A 198 23.33 -15.65 2.92
C TRP A 198 23.19 -14.89 1.62
N PHE A 199 22.26 -13.96 1.61
CA PHE A 199 21.98 -13.06 0.50
C PHE A 199 22.13 -11.60 0.95
N GLY A 200 22.68 -10.76 0.08
CA GLY A 200 22.63 -9.30 0.19
C GLY A 200 22.18 -8.71 -1.13
N MET A 201 21.16 -7.86 -1.15
CA MET A 201 20.57 -7.35 -2.38
C MET A 201 20.72 -5.83 -2.48
N GLU A 202 21.24 -5.37 -3.61
CA GLU A 202 21.54 -3.98 -3.94
C GLU A 202 20.39 -3.41 -4.78
N GLN A 203 19.37 -2.84 -4.14
CA GLN A 203 18.20 -2.32 -4.86
C GLN A 203 18.47 -0.94 -5.41
N GLU A 204 18.67 -0.85 -6.73
CA GLU A 204 18.66 0.42 -7.43
C GLU A 204 17.23 0.85 -7.79
N TYR A 205 16.98 2.15 -7.81
CA TYR A 205 15.70 2.74 -8.21
C TYR A 205 15.89 4.15 -8.75
N THR A 206 14.90 4.67 -9.49
CA THR A 206 14.91 6.05 -9.98
C THR A 206 13.72 6.82 -9.45
N LEU A 207 13.95 8.04 -8.97
CA LEU A 207 12.89 8.97 -8.57
C LEU A 207 12.33 9.70 -9.80
N LEU A 208 11.02 9.70 -9.94
CA LEU A 208 10.26 10.38 -10.98
C LEU A 208 9.28 11.38 -10.36
N GLY A 209 8.92 12.42 -11.11
CA GLY A 209 7.68 13.14 -10.87
C GLY A 209 6.46 12.29 -11.23
N ILE A 210 5.27 12.74 -10.80
CA ILE A 210 4.00 12.10 -11.17
C ILE A 210 3.68 12.21 -12.67
N ASP A 211 4.39 13.08 -13.39
CA ASP A 211 4.36 13.23 -14.84
C ASP A 211 5.20 12.16 -15.57
N GLY A 212 5.88 11.28 -14.83
CA GLY A 212 6.76 10.24 -15.35
C GLY A 212 8.15 10.73 -15.75
N HIS A 213 8.44 12.02 -15.63
CA HIS A 213 9.77 12.57 -15.91
C HIS A 213 10.69 12.39 -14.71
N PRO A 214 12.00 12.10 -14.87
CA PRO A 214 12.89 11.96 -13.73
C PRO A 214 12.91 13.21 -12.84
N TYR A 215 12.83 12.98 -11.53
CA TYR A 215 12.70 14.03 -10.54
C TYR A 215 13.86 15.03 -10.64
N SER A 216 13.57 16.34 -10.63
CA SER A 216 14.58 17.41 -10.71
C SER A 216 15.40 17.48 -12.01
N TRP A 217 14.99 16.76 -13.06
CA TRP A 217 15.54 17.00 -14.40
C TRP A 217 14.94 18.26 -15.02
N PRO A 218 15.65 18.93 -15.96
CA PRO A 218 15.07 20.06 -16.69
C PRO A 218 13.77 19.66 -17.37
N SER A 219 12.74 20.51 -17.28
CA SER A 219 11.46 20.27 -17.96
C SER A 219 11.67 20.11 -19.46
N ASN A 220 11.20 18.99 -20.02
CA ASN A 220 11.41 18.61 -21.42
C ASN A 220 12.88 18.61 -21.87
N GLY A 221 13.82 18.31 -20.96
CA GLY A 221 15.24 18.31 -21.25
C GLY A 221 16.03 17.30 -20.42
N TYR A 222 17.35 17.31 -20.65
CA TYR A 222 18.30 16.41 -20.00
C TYR A 222 19.26 17.22 -19.10
N PRO A 223 19.69 16.66 -17.97
CA PRO A 223 20.76 17.23 -17.17
C PRO A 223 22.12 17.05 -17.88
N LYS A 224 23.20 17.48 -17.22
CA LYS A 224 24.57 17.23 -17.72
C LYS A 224 24.83 15.72 -17.86
N PRO A 225 25.78 15.31 -18.73
CA PRO A 225 26.16 13.91 -18.87
C PRO A 225 26.57 13.26 -17.54
N GLN A 226 26.41 11.94 -17.44
CA GLN A 226 26.79 11.16 -16.27
C GLN A 226 28.28 11.32 -15.90
N GLY A 227 28.58 11.25 -14.60
CA GLY A 227 29.95 11.31 -14.07
C GLY A 227 30.07 12.08 -12.76
N LEU A 228 29.26 13.14 -12.57
CA LEU A 228 29.27 13.95 -11.34
C LEU A 228 28.29 13.46 -10.26
N TYR A 229 27.42 12.50 -10.59
CA TYR A 229 26.26 12.13 -9.78
C TYR A 229 26.53 10.98 -8.81
N TYR A 230 27.28 9.97 -9.24
CA TYR A 230 27.63 8.82 -8.40
C TYR A 230 28.33 9.28 -7.11
N CYS A 231 27.76 8.92 -5.95
CA CYS A 231 28.20 9.39 -4.64
C CYS A 231 28.38 10.92 -4.53
N GLY A 232 27.66 11.70 -5.35
CA GLY A 232 27.79 13.15 -5.44
C GLY A 232 27.18 13.88 -4.24
N VAL A 233 27.73 15.05 -3.93
CA VAL A 233 27.21 15.98 -2.91
C VAL A 233 27.07 17.38 -3.49
N GLY A 234 25.95 18.05 -3.18
CA GLY A 234 25.61 19.36 -3.72
C GLY A 234 24.24 19.35 -4.42
N ALA A 235 23.59 20.51 -4.42
CA ALA A 235 22.26 20.70 -5.00
C ALA A 235 22.23 20.46 -6.53
N ASP A 236 23.37 20.52 -7.21
CA ASP A 236 23.55 20.26 -8.65
C ASP A 236 23.93 18.80 -8.96
N ARG A 237 23.95 17.92 -7.95
CA ARG A 237 24.39 16.52 -8.07
C ARG A 237 23.42 15.52 -7.45
N ALA A 238 22.96 15.75 -6.22
CA ALA A 238 22.21 14.77 -5.44
C ALA A 238 20.72 15.11 -5.33
N TYR A 239 19.93 14.67 -6.31
CA TYR A 239 18.50 14.99 -6.39
C TYR A 239 17.66 14.00 -5.57
N GLY A 240 16.92 14.50 -4.57
CA GLY A 240 16.00 13.70 -3.76
C GLY A 240 16.63 13.01 -2.54
N ARG A 241 17.76 13.51 -2.03
CA ARG A 241 18.44 12.93 -0.84
C ARG A 241 17.52 12.82 0.38
N ASP A 242 16.61 13.76 0.59
CA ASP A 242 15.68 13.72 1.73
C ASP A 242 14.84 12.44 1.76
N ILE A 243 14.43 11.93 0.60
CA ILE A 243 13.69 10.67 0.48
C ILE A 243 14.56 9.49 0.90
N VAL A 244 15.83 9.49 0.49
CA VAL A 244 16.81 8.43 0.80
C VAL A 244 17.09 8.39 2.29
N GLU A 245 17.34 9.54 2.93
CA GLU A 245 17.61 9.63 4.36
C GLU A 245 16.39 9.24 5.21
N CYS A 246 15.19 9.66 4.79
CA CYS A 246 13.95 9.27 5.45
C CYS A 246 13.65 7.78 5.29
N HIS A 247 13.84 7.21 4.09
CA HIS A 247 13.70 5.78 3.83
C HIS A 247 14.70 4.96 4.65
N TYR A 248 15.96 5.38 4.70
CA TYR A 248 16.99 4.71 5.49
C TYR A 248 16.58 4.66 6.97
N LYS A 249 16.19 5.79 7.54
CA LYS A 249 15.73 5.85 8.94
C LYS A 249 14.47 5.02 9.18
N ALA A 250 13.52 5.03 8.25
CA ALA A 250 12.31 4.22 8.32
C ALA A 250 12.65 2.72 8.33
N CYS A 251 13.59 2.28 7.48
CA CYS A 251 14.10 0.91 7.47
C CYS A 251 14.76 0.52 8.79
N ILE A 252 15.65 1.37 9.34
CA ILE A 252 16.27 1.13 10.66
C ILE A 252 15.19 0.97 11.74
N TYR A 253 14.23 1.90 11.80
CA TYR A 253 13.16 1.87 12.79
C TYR A 253 12.31 0.60 12.69
N ALA A 254 11.92 0.23 11.47
CA ALA A 254 11.12 -0.95 11.19
C ALA A 254 11.82 -2.27 11.55
N GLY A 255 13.16 -2.26 11.66
CA GLY A 255 13.98 -3.47 11.86
C GLY A 255 14.40 -4.13 10.55
N ILE A 256 14.29 -3.45 9.42
CA ILE A 256 14.83 -3.92 8.14
C ILE A 256 16.35 -3.95 8.26
N LYS A 257 16.95 -5.06 7.79
CA LYS A 257 18.40 -5.26 7.66
C LYS A 257 19.01 -4.42 6.52
N ILE A 258 18.76 -3.12 6.53
CA ILE A 258 19.42 -2.17 5.64
C ILE A 258 20.88 -2.04 6.07
N CYS A 259 21.82 -2.12 5.11
CA CYS A 259 23.26 -2.06 5.40
C CYS A 259 23.99 -0.91 4.70
N GLY A 260 23.32 -0.19 3.81
CA GLY A 260 23.89 0.97 3.12
C GLY A 260 22.93 1.63 2.15
N ALA A 261 23.36 2.78 1.63
CA ALA A 261 22.71 3.50 0.54
C ALA A 261 23.73 4.42 -0.15
N ASN A 262 23.54 4.67 -1.45
CA ASN A 262 24.37 5.59 -2.23
C ASN A 262 23.58 6.26 -3.36
N ALA A 263 24.06 7.44 -3.79
CA ALA A 263 23.61 8.03 -5.05
C ALA A 263 24.23 7.25 -6.22
N GLU A 264 23.41 6.88 -7.19
CA GLU A 264 23.83 6.11 -8.36
C GLU A 264 24.33 6.99 -9.52
N VAL A 265 24.81 6.34 -10.58
CA VAL A 265 25.47 7.02 -11.72
C VAL A 265 24.56 8.00 -12.46
N LYS A 266 23.27 7.67 -12.61
CA LYS A 266 22.29 8.53 -13.27
C LYS A 266 21.71 9.53 -12.25
N PRO A 267 21.51 10.81 -12.60
CA PRO A 267 20.86 11.76 -11.70
C PRO A 267 19.45 11.30 -11.35
N SER A 268 19.08 11.45 -10.07
CA SER A 268 17.82 10.96 -9.48
C SER A 268 17.73 9.44 -9.33
N GLN A 269 18.81 8.71 -9.63
CA GLN A 269 18.94 7.29 -9.32
C GLN A 269 19.67 7.12 -7.99
N TRP A 270 19.22 6.14 -7.23
CA TRP A 270 19.73 5.83 -5.90
C TRP A 270 19.74 4.31 -5.71
N GLU A 271 20.49 3.88 -4.70
CA GLU A 271 20.57 2.49 -4.29
C GLU A 271 20.43 2.39 -2.77
N PHE A 272 19.79 1.33 -2.30
CA PHE A 272 19.89 0.87 -0.92
C PHE A 272 20.23 -0.63 -0.89
N GLN A 273 20.99 -1.06 0.12
CA GLN A 273 21.40 -2.45 0.27
C GLN A 273 20.68 -3.11 1.45
N VAL A 274 20.14 -4.31 1.23
CA VAL A 274 19.50 -5.15 2.26
C VAL A 274 20.32 -6.42 2.45
N GLY A 275 20.80 -6.66 3.67
CA GLY A 275 21.51 -7.89 4.05
C GLY A 275 22.77 -7.65 4.89
N PRO A 276 23.52 -8.72 5.22
CA PRO A 276 23.25 -10.10 4.86
C PRO A 276 22.01 -10.68 5.58
N CYS A 277 21.16 -11.35 4.81
CA CYS A 277 19.97 -12.07 5.27
C CYS A 277 20.14 -13.56 4.97
N GLU A 278 19.78 -14.42 5.92
CA GLU A 278 19.82 -15.87 5.72
C GLU A 278 18.49 -16.38 5.13
N GLY A 279 18.58 -17.13 4.02
CA GLY A 279 17.43 -17.77 3.39
C GLY A 279 16.25 -16.83 3.08
N ILE A 280 15.06 -17.21 3.54
CA ILE A 280 13.77 -16.57 3.20
C ILE A 280 13.69 -15.09 3.63
N VAL A 281 14.44 -14.72 4.68
CA VAL A 281 14.45 -13.38 5.27
C VAL A 281 14.91 -12.32 4.25
N ALA A 282 15.72 -12.69 3.26
CA ALA A 282 16.18 -11.77 2.22
C ALA A 282 15.00 -11.20 1.41
N GLY A 283 14.05 -12.06 1.02
CA GLY A 283 12.87 -11.64 0.29
C GLY A 283 11.90 -10.84 1.15
N ASP A 284 11.64 -11.29 2.38
CA ASP A 284 10.77 -10.58 3.34
C ASP A 284 11.25 -9.14 3.56
N HIS A 285 12.56 -8.98 3.80
CA HIS A 285 13.16 -7.68 4.08
C HIS A 285 13.21 -6.77 2.85
N LEU A 286 13.52 -7.30 1.65
CA LEU A 286 13.59 -6.45 0.46
C LEU A 286 12.19 -5.99 0.00
N TRP A 287 11.17 -6.85 0.05
CA TRP A 287 9.79 -6.45 -0.26
C TRP A 287 9.28 -5.36 0.70
N MET A 288 9.57 -5.51 2.00
CA MET A 288 9.19 -4.49 2.97
C MET A 288 10.02 -3.21 2.83
N ALA A 289 11.31 -3.29 2.49
CA ALA A 289 12.10 -2.11 2.17
C ALA A 289 11.54 -1.34 0.95
N ARG A 290 11.05 -2.06 -0.08
CA ARG A 290 10.35 -1.46 -1.24
C ARG A 290 9.04 -0.80 -0.82
N PHE A 291 8.24 -1.46 0.03
CA PHE A 291 7.01 -0.87 0.59
C PHE A 291 7.31 0.45 1.29
N LEU A 292 8.32 0.47 2.17
CA LEU A 292 8.74 1.67 2.88
C LEU A 292 9.20 2.77 1.91
N LEU A 293 9.93 2.43 0.86
CA LEU A 293 10.37 3.38 -0.16
C LEU A 293 9.16 4.04 -0.84
N HIS A 294 8.18 3.26 -1.30
CA HIS A 294 6.99 3.80 -1.94
C HIS A 294 6.20 4.71 -0.99
N ARG A 295 5.99 4.29 0.27
CA ARG A 295 5.27 5.08 1.27
C ARG A 295 5.99 6.39 1.65
N VAL A 296 7.31 6.38 1.71
CA VAL A 296 8.10 7.62 1.89
C VAL A 296 7.96 8.51 0.65
N CYS A 297 8.11 7.97 -0.56
CA CYS A 297 7.93 8.72 -1.81
C CYS A 297 6.54 9.37 -1.92
N GLU A 298 5.49 8.68 -1.49
CA GLU A 298 4.12 9.21 -1.43
C GLU A 298 4.02 10.46 -0.54
N ASP A 299 4.71 10.48 0.60
CA ASP A 299 4.74 11.63 1.51
C ASP A 299 5.41 12.85 0.87
N PHE A 300 6.46 12.63 0.07
CA PHE A 300 7.18 13.64 -0.71
C PHE A 300 6.55 13.96 -2.07
N GLY A 301 5.54 13.21 -2.50
CA GLY A 301 4.82 13.43 -3.76
C GLY A 301 5.56 13.02 -5.02
N VAL A 302 6.50 12.09 -4.92
CA VAL A 302 7.27 11.57 -6.06
C VAL A 302 6.97 10.08 -6.25
N VAL A 303 7.43 9.52 -7.36
CA VAL A 303 7.31 8.09 -7.67
C VAL A 303 8.70 7.47 -7.64
N ALA A 304 8.87 6.34 -6.96
CA ALA A 304 10.04 5.48 -7.15
C ALA A 304 9.71 4.42 -8.20
N THR A 305 10.44 4.38 -9.31
CA THR A 305 10.34 3.30 -10.29
C THR A 305 11.47 2.28 -10.10
N LEU A 306 11.09 1.00 -10.17
CA LEU A 306 12.01 -0.14 -10.20
C LEU A 306 12.24 -0.65 -11.64
N ASP A 307 11.75 0.07 -12.65
CA ASP A 307 11.99 -0.28 -14.05
C ASP A 307 13.50 -0.35 -14.34
N PRO A 308 14.01 -1.41 -15.00
CA PRO A 308 15.45 -1.59 -15.20
C PRO A 308 16.07 -0.65 -16.22
N LYS A 309 15.26 0.06 -17.02
CA LYS A 309 15.72 1.06 -17.99
C LYS A 309 14.68 2.17 -18.16
N PRO A 310 14.50 3.04 -17.15
CA PRO A 310 13.41 4.00 -17.15
C PRO A 310 13.62 5.13 -18.16
N ILE A 311 14.88 5.39 -18.54
CA ILE A 311 15.24 6.37 -19.56
C ILE A 311 16.09 5.68 -20.64
N PRO A 312 15.67 5.73 -21.92
CA PRO A 312 16.42 5.12 -23.01
C PRO A 312 17.72 5.89 -23.31
N GLY A 313 18.62 5.25 -24.07
CA GLY A 313 19.88 5.84 -24.49
C GLY A 313 21.01 5.73 -23.45
N ASN A 314 21.91 6.71 -23.47
CA ASN A 314 23.16 6.70 -22.70
C ASN A 314 23.00 7.14 -21.23
N TRP A 315 22.02 6.53 -20.56
CA TRP A 315 21.79 6.65 -19.13
C TRP A 315 21.87 5.27 -18.48
N ASN A 316 22.33 5.17 -17.24
CA ASN A 316 22.40 3.89 -16.54
C ASN A 316 20.99 3.30 -16.37
N GLY A 317 20.92 1.97 -16.51
CA GLY A 317 19.75 1.20 -16.08
C GLY A 317 19.77 0.97 -14.58
N ALA A 318 18.74 0.30 -14.07
CA ALA A 318 18.59 -0.05 -12.66
C ALA A 318 18.68 -1.57 -12.43
N GLY A 319 19.62 -2.01 -11.60
CA GLY A 319 19.82 -3.41 -11.24
C GLY A 319 19.28 -3.78 -9.84
N CYS A 320 19.29 -5.08 -9.55
CA CYS A 320 19.20 -5.57 -8.18
C CYS A 320 20.31 -6.60 -7.90
N HIS A 321 21.58 -6.15 -7.84
CA HIS A 321 22.68 -7.10 -7.71
C HIS A 321 22.50 -7.94 -6.45
N THR A 322 22.72 -9.25 -6.58
CA THR A 322 22.49 -10.22 -5.51
C THR A 322 23.80 -10.86 -5.09
N ASN A 323 24.29 -10.46 -3.94
CA ASN A 323 25.43 -11.04 -3.26
C ASN A 323 25.01 -12.37 -2.63
N PHE A 324 25.79 -13.44 -2.84
CA PHE A 324 25.46 -14.78 -2.37
C PHE A 324 26.68 -15.50 -1.78
N SER A 325 26.48 -16.17 -0.64
CA SER A 325 27.49 -17.03 -0.01
C SER A 325 26.86 -18.19 0.77
N THR A 326 27.64 -19.23 1.01
CA THR A 326 27.34 -20.31 1.95
C THR A 326 28.39 -20.36 3.05
N GLU A 327 28.18 -21.19 4.08
CA GLU A 327 29.21 -21.42 5.09
C GLU A 327 30.55 -21.85 4.46
N ALA A 328 30.50 -22.73 3.43
CA ALA A 328 31.68 -23.19 2.71
C ALA A 328 32.40 -22.08 1.93
N THR A 329 31.67 -21.17 1.26
CA THR A 329 32.34 -20.07 0.54
C THR A 329 32.94 -19.04 1.49
N ARG A 330 32.41 -18.91 2.72
CA ARG A 330 32.92 -18.03 3.77
C ARG A 330 34.10 -18.64 4.55
N ALA A 331 34.29 -19.96 4.48
CA ALA A 331 35.39 -20.67 5.14
C ALA A 331 36.72 -20.56 4.38
N GLU A 332 37.80 -21.06 4.98
CA GLU A 332 39.09 -21.20 4.30
C GLU A 332 38.96 -22.12 3.08
N GLY A 333 39.57 -21.74 1.95
CA GLY A 333 39.38 -22.43 0.67
C GLY A 333 38.07 -22.06 -0.07
N GLY A 334 37.31 -21.08 0.43
CA GLY A 334 36.01 -20.69 -0.12
C GLY A 334 36.01 -20.29 -1.61
N LEU A 335 37.15 -19.83 -2.15
CA LEU A 335 37.28 -19.49 -3.57
C LEU A 335 37.02 -20.70 -4.50
N GLU A 336 37.49 -21.89 -4.15
CA GLU A 336 37.24 -23.10 -4.95
C GLU A 336 35.75 -23.48 -4.97
N HIS A 337 35.05 -23.24 -3.86
CA HIS A 337 33.59 -23.42 -3.80
C HIS A 337 32.86 -22.38 -4.67
N MET A 338 33.34 -21.14 -4.71
CA MET A 338 32.76 -20.10 -5.58
C MET A 338 32.96 -20.43 -7.06
N GLU A 339 34.13 -20.95 -7.47
CA GLU A 339 34.37 -21.37 -8.86
C GLU A 339 33.39 -22.47 -9.30
N LYS A 340 33.12 -23.46 -8.44
CA LYS A 340 32.11 -24.49 -8.69
C LYS A 340 30.71 -23.90 -8.84
N ILE A 341 30.34 -22.94 -7.99
CA ILE A 341 29.05 -22.24 -8.07
C ILE A 341 28.93 -21.47 -9.40
N ILE A 342 29.98 -20.76 -9.81
CA ILE A 342 30.00 -19.99 -11.06
C ILE A 342 29.75 -20.89 -12.27
N GLU A 343 30.33 -22.09 -12.31
CA GLU A 343 30.10 -23.03 -13.42
C GLU A 343 28.66 -23.57 -13.45
N LYS A 344 28.05 -23.81 -12.28
CA LYS A 344 26.61 -24.14 -12.21
C LYS A 344 25.74 -23.00 -12.73
N LEU A 345 26.04 -21.75 -12.34
CA LEU A 345 25.32 -20.56 -12.81
C LEU A 345 25.53 -20.31 -14.32
N ARG A 346 26.71 -20.60 -14.85
CA ARG A 346 27.03 -20.54 -16.28
C ARG A 346 26.14 -21.47 -17.08
N ALA A 347 26.00 -22.72 -16.64
CA ALA A 347 25.16 -23.73 -17.29
C ALA A 347 23.66 -23.36 -17.31
N HIS A 348 23.21 -22.51 -16.37
CA HIS A 348 21.81 -22.12 -16.20
C HIS A 348 21.54 -20.64 -16.52
N HIS A 349 22.39 -20.01 -17.34
CA HIS A 349 22.31 -18.57 -17.59
C HIS A 349 20.94 -18.13 -18.11
N VAL A 350 20.38 -18.83 -19.11
CA VAL A 350 19.10 -18.48 -19.75
C VAL A 350 17.94 -18.59 -18.76
N GLN A 351 17.92 -19.63 -17.92
CA GLN A 351 16.90 -19.84 -16.90
C GLN A 351 16.93 -18.70 -15.87
N HIS A 352 18.12 -18.29 -15.45
CA HIS A 352 18.30 -17.17 -14.52
C HIS A 352 17.87 -15.83 -15.14
N ILE A 353 18.15 -15.59 -16.42
CA ILE A 353 17.69 -14.37 -17.11
C ILE A 353 16.15 -14.31 -17.12
N ARG A 354 15.47 -15.43 -17.37
CA ARG A 354 13.99 -15.48 -17.36
C ARG A 354 13.37 -15.15 -16.00
N ILE A 355 14.09 -15.43 -14.91
CA ILE A 355 13.65 -15.20 -13.54
C ILE A 355 14.11 -13.82 -13.02
N SER A 356 15.05 -13.19 -13.71
CA SER A 356 15.67 -11.92 -13.31
C SER A 356 14.75 -10.70 -13.46
N ASP A 357 13.57 -10.86 -14.06
CA ASP A 357 12.46 -9.88 -14.05
C ASP A 357 11.11 -10.61 -14.17
N PRO A 358 9.98 -9.96 -13.80
CA PRO A 358 8.63 -10.56 -13.85
C PRO A 358 8.15 -10.89 -15.26
N HIS A 359 8.78 -10.34 -16.29
CA HIS A 359 8.40 -10.48 -17.69
C HIS A 359 9.36 -11.40 -18.47
N GLY A 360 9.95 -12.40 -17.80
CA GLY A 360 10.66 -13.46 -18.50
C GLY A 360 11.99 -13.05 -19.14
N GLY A 361 12.59 -11.94 -18.72
CA GLY A 361 13.83 -11.39 -19.30
C GLY A 361 13.60 -10.19 -20.23
N HIS A 362 12.34 -9.90 -20.58
CA HIS A 362 12.01 -8.86 -21.57
C HIS A 362 12.32 -7.45 -21.07
N ASP A 363 12.10 -7.18 -19.79
CA ASP A 363 12.46 -5.88 -19.21
C ASP A 363 13.97 -5.70 -19.17
N ASN A 364 14.66 -6.74 -18.69
CA ASN A 364 16.09 -6.70 -18.48
C ASN A 364 16.87 -6.64 -19.80
N GLN A 365 16.29 -7.04 -20.94
CA GLN A 365 16.86 -6.85 -22.27
C GLN A 365 17.16 -5.38 -22.59
N ARG A 366 16.37 -4.44 -22.05
CA ARG A 366 16.60 -3.00 -22.20
C ARG A 366 17.82 -2.51 -21.42
N ARG A 367 18.24 -3.26 -20.40
CA ARG A 367 19.34 -2.94 -19.47
C ARG A 367 20.65 -3.65 -19.84
N LEU A 368 20.62 -4.98 -19.95
CA LEU A 368 21.77 -5.85 -20.15
C LEU A 368 22.27 -5.85 -21.60
N THR A 369 22.93 -4.76 -21.97
CA THR A 369 23.37 -4.49 -23.36
C THR A 369 24.87 -4.67 -23.57
N GLY A 370 25.65 -4.89 -22.51
CA GLY A 370 27.12 -4.85 -22.52
C GLY A 370 27.70 -3.43 -22.37
N PHE A 371 26.85 -2.40 -22.44
CA PHE A 371 27.21 -1.00 -22.20
C PHE A 371 26.76 -0.57 -20.79
N ASN A 372 27.23 0.60 -20.34
CA ASN A 372 26.84 1.21 -19.05
C ASN A 372 26.99 0.26 -17.85
N GLU A 373 28.14 -0.40 -17.76
CA GLU A 373 28.50 -1.29 -16.64
C GLU A 373 27.58 -2.51 -16.45
N THR A 374 27.02 -3.01 -17.55
CA THR A 374 26.23 -4.25 -17.57
C THR A 374 26.89 -5.32 -18.44
N SER A 375 26.57 -6.59 -18.20
CA SER A 375 26.87 -7.67 -19.16
C SER A 375 25.90 -7.64 -20.35
N ASN A 376 26.19 -8.41 -21.39
CA ASN A 376 25.20 -8.73 -22.42
C ASN A 376 24.20 -9.76 -21.86
N ILE A 377 22.91 -9.67 -22.24
CA ILE A 377 21.86 -10.60 -21.80
C ILE A 377 22.01 -12.02 -22.36
N HIS A 378 22.72 -12.21 -23.47
CA HIS A 378 22.87 -13.50 -24.15
C HIS A 378 24.12 -14.28 -23.74
N GLU A 379 25.08 -13.60 -23.11
CA GLU A 379 26.40 -14.16 -22.81
C GLU A 379 26.68 -14.16 -21.31
N PHE A 380 26.95 -15.35 -20.77
CA PHE A 380 27.44 -15.45 -19.40
C PHE A 380 28.92 -15.10 -19.32
N SER A 381 29.26 -14.24 -18.37
CA SER A 381 30.65 -13.87 -18.07
C SER A 381 30.89 -13.79 -16.56
N ALA A 382 32.10 -14.12 -16.13
CA ALA A 382 32.51 -13.99 -14.74
C ALA A 382 33.96 -13.49 -14.64
N ALA A 383 34.24 -12.58 -13.72
CA ALA A 383 35.60 -12.07 -13.49
C ALA A 383 35.78 -11.46 -12.10
N VAL A 384 37.03 -11.42 -11.63
CA VAL A 384 37.42 -10.68 -10.43
C VAL A 384 37.36 -9.18 -10.69
N ALA A 385 36.74 -8.43 -9.79
CA ALA A 385 36.66 -6.96 -9.76
C ALA A 385 36.12 -6.28 -11.03
N SER A 386 35.63 -7.03 -12.02
CA SER A 386 35.05 -6.46 -13.23
C SER A 386 33.61 -6.03 -13.00
N ARG A 387 33.28 -4.82 -13.45
CA ARG A 387 31.91 -4.32 -13.42
C ARG A 387 31.08 -4.67 -14.67
N ARG A 388 31.64 -5.36 -15.66
CA ARG A 388 30.97 -5.63 -16.96
C ARG A 388 30.65 -7.10 -17.19
N VAL A 389 30.54 -7.86 -16.10
CA VAL A 389 30.33 -9.30 -16.12
C VAL A 389 29.01 -9.68 -15.47
N SER A 390 28.51 -10.86 -15.80
CA SER A 390 27.30 -11.41 -15.20
C SER A 390 27.50 -11.73 -13.72
N ILE A 391 28.59 -12.41 -13.38
CA ILE A 391 28.97 -12.73 -12.00
C ILE A 391 30.32 -12.09 -11.67
N ARG A 392 30.38 -11.33 -10.59
CA ARG A 392 31.62 -10.70 -10.13
C ARG A 392 32.09 -11.36 -8.84
N ILE A 393 33.40 -11.61 -8.76
CA ILE A 393 34.07 -11.88 -7.47
C ILE A 393 34.66 -10.55 -6.99
N PRO A 394 34.25 -10.02 -5.83
CA PRO A 394 34.82 -8.80 -5.26
C PRO A 394 36.34 -8.91 -5.06
N LEU A 395 37.04 -7.77 -5.14
CA LEU A 395 38.50 -7.76 -5.05
C LEU A 395 39.00 -8.29 -3.70
N ASN A 396 38.38 -7.84 -2.60
CA ASN A 396 38.70 -8.31 -1.25
C ASN A 396 38.45 -9.82 -1.12
N VAL A 397 37.36 -10.34 -1.70
CA VAL A 397 37.05 -11.78 -1.69
C VAL A 397 38.13 -12.59 -2.43
N SER A 398 38.63 -12.09 -3.56
CA SER A 398 39.71 -12.73 -4.30
C SER A 398 41.05 -12.68 -3.54
N GLN A 399 41.31 -11.60 -2.80
CA GLN A 399 42.52 -11.46 -1.96
C GLN A 399 42.46 -12.37 -0.74
N ASP A 400 41.33 -12.41 -0.05
CA ASP A 400 41.09 -13.23 1.14
C ASP A 400 40.84 -14.71 0.81
N LYS A 401 40.59 -15.01 -0.47
CA LYS A 401 40.25 -16.34 -1.01
C LYS A 401 39.00 -16.97 -0.37
N ARG A 402 38.10 -16.14 0.16
CA ARG A 402 36.83 -16.54 0.77
C ARG A 402 35.86 -15.36 0.84
N GLY A 403 34.57 -15.63 0.90
CA GLY A 403 33.52 -14.64 1.02
C GLY A 403 32.28 -14.98 0.19
N TYR A 404 31.95 -14.10 -0.75
CA TYR A 404 30.72 -14.12 -1.54
C TYR A 404 30.98 -13.78 -3.00
N LEU A 405 30.04 -14.15 -3.87
CA LEU A 405 29.95 -13.68 -5.26
C LEU A 405 28.80 -12.70 -5.42
N GLU A 406 28.86 -11.86 -6.45
CA GLU A 406 27.85 -10.86 -6.79
C GLU A 406 27.22 -11.23 -8.15
N ASP A 407 25.95 -11.62 -8.16
CA ASP A 407 25.17 -11.81 -9.39
C ASP A 407 24.56 -10.48 -9.84
N ARG A 408 24.99 -9.99 -11.00
CA ARG A 408 24.66 -8.66 -11.52
C ARG A 408 23.51 -8.67 -12.53
N ARG A 409 22.99 -9.85 -12.82
CA ARG A 409 21.93 -10.08 -13.80
C ARG A 409 20.53 -9.65 -13.35
N PRO A 410 20.12 -9.72 -12.06
CA PRO A 410 18.77 -9.35 -11.69
C PRO A 410 18.44 -7.89 -12.00
N ALA A 411 17.25 -7.64 -12.56
CA ALA A 411 16.71 -6.32 -12.80
C ALA A 411 16.24 -5.67 -11.48
N ALA A 412 16.15 -4.35 -11.44
CA ALA A 412 15.62 -3.64 -10.27
C ALA A 412 14.20 -4.07 -9.87
N ASN A 413 13.35 -4.49 -10.82
CA ASN A 413 11.98 -4.97 -10.58
C ASN A 413 11.87 -6.48 -10.32
N CYS A 414 12.98 -7.21 -10.19
CA CYS A 414 12.92 -8.66 -9.91
C CYS A 414 12.16 -8.97 -8.61
N ASP A 415 11.52 -10.14 -8.55
CA ASP A 415 11.05 -10.68 -7.28
C ASP A 415 12.23 -11.35 -6.53
N PRO A 416 12.62 -10.87 -5.34
CA PRO A 416 13.69 -11.48 -4.57
C PRO A 416 13.43 -12.94 -4.21
N TYR A 417 12.17 -13.38 -4.03
CA TYR A 417 11.88 -14.79 -3.78
C TYR A 417 12.26 -15.65 -4.97
N ALA A 418 11.95 -15.19 -6.18
CA ALA A 418 12.26 -15.92 -7.41
C ALA A 418 13.78 -15.98 -7.65
N VAL A 419 14.49 -14.87 -7.46
CA VAL A 419 15.95 -14.78 -7.63
C VAL A 419 16.68 -15.65 -6.60
N THR A 420 16.40 -15.48 -5.32
CA THR A 420 17.09 -16.23 -4.25
C THR A 420 16.79 -17.73 -4.31
N SER A 421 15.55 -18.11 -4.65
CA SER A 421 15.15 -19.49 -4.94
C SER A 421 15.95 -20.08 -6.11
N ALA A 422 16.08 -19.36 -7.23
CA ALA A 422 16.81 -19.82 -8.40
C ALA A 422 18.30 -20.03 -8.12
N ILE A 423 18.92 -19.11 -7.37
CA ILE A 423 20.30 -19.22 -6.91
C ILE A 423 20.46 -20.43 -5.99
N ALA A 424 19.64 -20.56 -4.94
CA ALA A 424 19.69 -21.67 -4.01
C ALA A 424 19.54 -23.03 -4.72
N ARG A 425 18.53 -23.15 -5.59
CA ARG A 425 18.27 -24.37 -6.37
C ARG A 425 19.47 -24.73 -7.25
N THR A 426 19.97 -23.77 -8.04
CA THR A 426 21.07 -24.03 -8.99
C THR A 426 22.37 -24.34 -8.27
N CYS A 427 22.65 -23.67 -7.16
CA CYS A 427 23.96 -23.74 -6.53
C CYS A 427 24.07 -24.89 -5.53
N LEU A 428 22.98 -25.20 -4.82
CA LEU A 428 23.00 -26.00 -3.60
C LEU A 428 22.21 -27.31 -3.68
N MET A 429 21.24 -27.43 -4.60
CA MET A 429 20.52 -28.68 -4.80
C MET A 429 21.26 -29.56 -5.82
N GLU A 430 21.16 -30.88 -5.66
CA GLU A 430 21.57 -31.85 -6.67
C GLU A 430 20.46 -31.96 -7.75
N ASP A 431 20.80 -32.42 -8.96
CA ASP A 431 19.96 -32.41 -10.18
C ASP A 431 18.71 -33.33 -10.11
N GLU A 432 17.92 -33.27 -9.05
CA GLU A 432 16.61 -33.90 -8.99
C GLU A 432 15.55 -32.90 -9.47
N VAL A 433 15.19 -33.05 -10.74
CA VAL A 433 14.01 -32.42 -11.36
C VAL A 433 12.78 -33.14 -10.83
N GLU A 434 12.28 -32.69 -9.68
CA GLU A 434 10.97 -33.11 -9.18
C GLU A 434 9.98 -31.95 -9.31
N ASP A 435 8.91 -32.18 -10.08
CA ASP A 435 7.75 -31.31 -10.26
C ASP A 435 7.04 -31.13 -8.91
N LEU A 436 7.38 -30.05 -8.20
CA LEU A 436 6.80 -29.69 -6.91
C LEU A 436 5.45 -28.96 -7.08
N LEU A 437 4.50 -29.62 -7.74
CA LEU A 437 3.09 -29.23 -7.78
C LEU A 437 2.19 -30.36 -7.25
N SER A 438 2.41 -30.80 -6.01
CA SER A 438 1.32 -31.34 -5.20
C SER A 438 1.61 -31.23 -3.69
N ASP A 439 0.50 -31.04 -2.97
CA ASP A 439 0.28 -31.32 -1.55
C ASP A 439 0.76 -30.29 -0.49
N LEU A 440 -0.22 -29.76 0.26
CA LEU A 440 -0.44 -30.14 1.67
C LEU A 440 -1.73 -29.55 2.26
N ASP A 441 -2.25 -30.27 3.26
CA ASP A 441 -3.54 -30.18 3.95
C ASP A 441 -3.34 -29.83 5.46
N ILE A 442 -4.43 -29.38 6.11
CA ILE A 442 -4.77 -29.34 7.56
C ILE A 442 -4.38 -28.11 8.45
N ASN A 443 -5.45 -27.42 8.91
CA ASN A 443 -5.89 -26.86 10.23
C ASN A 443 -4.89 -26.66 11.40
N ASP A 444 -5.05 -25.80 12.42
CA ASP A 444 -6.13 -24.99 13.06
C ASP A 444 -5.46 -23.76 13.71
N LEU A 445 -6.17 -22.67 14.04
CA LEU A 445 -5.83 -21.73 15.15
C LEU A 445 -6.96 -20.68 15.40
N GLU A 446 -7.39 -20.59 16.67
CA GLU A 446 -8.43 -19.69 17.22
C GLU A 446 -7.93 -18.25 17.43
N TRP A 447 -8.81 -17.23 17.28
CA TRP A 447 -8.58 -15.90 17.89
C TRP A 447 -9.84 -15.14 18.35
N VAL A 448 -9.56 -14.28 19.33
CA VAL A 448 -10.34 -13.59 20.38
C VAL A 448 -11.37 -12.53 19.92
N HIS A 449 -12.33 -12.30 20.82
CA HIS A 449 -13.59 -11.54 20.71
C HIS A 449 -13.48 -10.01 20.93
N VAL A 450 -14.43 -9.25 20.37
CA VAL A 450 -14.81 -7.88 20.79
C VAL A 450 -16.34 -7.78 20.89
N LYS A 451 -16.89 -7.17 21.95
CA LYS A 451 -18.34 -7.11 22.27
C LYS A 451 -19.06 -5.82 21.79
N GLU A 452 -20.19 -6.05 21.11
CA GLU A 452 -21.51 -5.38 20.95
C GLU A 452 -21.78 -3.85 20.99
N ALA A 453 -22.80 -3.47 20.19
CA ALA A 453 -23.72 -2.32 20.22
C ALA A 453 -23.21 -0.87 20.03
N VAL A 454 -21.90 -0.60 20.06
CA VAL A 454 -21.36 0.78 19.87
C VAL A 454 -21.05 1.13 18.40
N ALA A 455 -21.19 0.17 17.48
CA ALA A 455 -20.74 0.31 16.10
C ALA A 455 -21.41 1.48 15.33
N GLY A 456 -22.72 1.69 15.52
CA GLY A 456 -23.45 2.76 14.83
C GLY A 456 -23.04 4.16 15.29
N ALA A 457 -22.89 4.36 16.60
CA ALA A 457 -22.38 5.61 17.17
C ALA A 457 -20.93 5.89 16.73
N HIS A 458 -20.08 4.87 16.74
CA HIS A 458 -18.69 4.98 16.30
C HIS A 458 -18.58 5.31 14.82
N LEU A 459 -19.40 4.72 13.94
CA LEU A 459 -19.35 5.02 12.51
C LEU A 459 -19.82 6.45 12.22
N TRP A 460 -20.92 6.91 12.85
CA TRP A 460 -21.36 8.31 12.73
C TRP A 460 -20.32 9.30 13.24
N MET A 461 -19.70 9.01 14.38
CA MET A 461 -18.60 9.82 14.90
C MET A 461 -17.39 9.79 13.97
N ALA A 462 -17.05 8.62 13.40
CA ALA A 462 -15.97 8.49 12.42
C ALA A 462 -16.26 9.29 11.15
N HIS A 463 -17.50 9.29 10.65
CA HIS A 463 -17.91 10.14 9.52
C HIS A 463 -17.75 11.62 9.87
N TYR A 464 -18.25 12.07 11.02
CA TYR A 464 -18.08 13.45 11.48
C TYR A 464 -16.60 13.85 11.57
N LEU A 465 -15.78 13.01 12.21
CA LEU A 465 -14.35 13.24 12.34
C LEU A 465 -13.66 13.28 10.97
N LEU A 466 -14.01 12.38 10.05
CA LEU A 466 -13.50 12.38 8.68
C LEU A 466 -13.83 13.70 7.97
N HIS A 467 -15.06 14.18 8.06
CA HIS A 467 -15.47 15.48 7.51
C HIS A 467 -14.65 16.64 8.12
N ARG A 468 -14.46 16.67 9.44
CA ARG A 468 -13.69 17.72 10.13
C ARG A 468 -12.21 17.70 9.78
N VAL A 469 -11.62 16.51 9.68
CA VAL A 469 -10.23 16.32 9.27
C VAL A 469 -10.05 16.82 7.84
N CYS A 470 -10.89 16.37 6.91
CA CYS A 470 -10.80 16.77 5.50
C CYS A 470 -11.06 18.26 5.28
N GLU A 471 -11.99 18.88 6.02
CA GLU A 471 -12.19 20.34 6.02
C GLU A 471 -10.90 21.08 6.38
N GLY A 472 -10.18 20.61 7.41
CA GLY A 472 -8.88 21.17 7.79
C GLY A 472 -7.80 21.03 6.71
N PHE A 473 -7.89 19.99 5.87
CA PHE A 473 -7.04 19.79 4.70
C PHE A 473 -7.53 20.52 3.44
N GLY A 474 -8.69 21.18 3.48
CA GLY A 474 -9.31 21.81 2.31
C GLY A 474 -9.87 20.81 1.29
N VAL A 475 -10.18 19.59 1.72
CA VAL A 475 -10.73 18.50 0.88
C VAL A 475 -12.19 18.27 1.22
N ILE A 476 -13.02 18.04 0.20
CA ILE A 476 -14.44 17.72 0.39
C ILE A 476 -14.60 16.19 0.46
N VAL A 477 -15.29 15.73 1.51
CA VAL A 477 -15.72 14.33 1.64
C VAL A 477 -17.15 14.22 1.14
N THR A 478 -17.43 13.17 0.38
CA THR A 478 -18.79 12.77 0.01
C THR A 478 -19.01 11.32 0.39
N LEU A 479 -20.16 11.03 1.01
CA LEU A 479 -20.64 9.68 1.27
C LEU A 479 -21.63 9.21 0.18
N ASP A 480 -21.89 10.03 -0.85
CA ASP A 480 -22.64 9.56 -2.03
C ASP A 480 -21.92 8.33 -2.59
N PRO A 481 -22.58 7.17 -2.69
CA PRO A 481 -21.94 5.95 -3.15
C PRO A 481 -21.52 5.99 -4.61
N LYS A 482 -22.03 6.93 -5.42
CA LYS A 482 -21.61 7.11 -6.81
C LYS A 482 -21.74 8.58 -7.24
N PRO A 483 -20.85 9.48 -6.77
CA PRO A 483 -20.93 10.91 -7.01
C PRO A 483 -20.58 11.28 -8.47
N ILE A 484 -19.83 10.40 -9.14
CA ILE A 484 -19.40 10.58 -10.53
C ILE A 484 -20.02 9.46 -11.38
N PRO A 485 -20.91 9.77 -12.33
CA PRO A 485 -21.46 8.79 -13.26
C PRO A 485 -20.35 8.11 -14.09
N GLY A 486 -20.46 6.80 -14.31
CA GLY A 486 -19.53 6.05 -15.15
C GLY A 486 -19.47 4.55 -14.85
N ASN A 487 -18.59 3.86 -15.56
CA ASN A 487 -18.41 2.41 -15.47
C ASN A 487 -17.33 2.02 -14.45
N TRP A 488 -17.54 2.42 -13.19
CA TRP A 488 -16.69 2.10 -12.05
C TRP A 488 -17.53 1.65 -10.86
N LYS A 489 -16.95 0.80 -10.00
CA LYS A 489 -17.58 0.32 -8.76
C LYS A 489 -17.91 1.53 -7.87
N GLY A 490 -19.14 1.61 -7.36
CA GLY A 490 -19.51 2.61 -6.35
C GLY A 490 -19.12 2.18 -4.93
N ALA A 491 -19.07 3.13 -3.99
CA ALA A 491 -18.73 2.89 -2.60
C ALA A 491 -19.90 2.26 -1.83
N GLY A 492 -19.62 1.32 -0.93
CA GLY A 492 -20.61 0.67 -0.08
C GLY A 492 -20.12 0.55 1.37
N CYS A 493 -21.03 0.22 2.28
CA CYS A 493 -20.73 -0.03 3.69
C CYS A 493 -21.02 -1.50 4.02
N HIS A 494 -20.00 -2.36 3.95
CA HIS A 494 -20.17 -3.78 4.27
C HIS A 494 -20.31 -3.96 5.78
N THR A 495 -21.39 -4.61 6.21
CA THR A 495 -21.70 -4.80 7.63
C THR A 495 -21.49 -6.26 8.03
N ASN A 496 -20.50 -6.50 8.90
CA ASN A 496 -20.21 -7.83 9.42
C ASN A 496 -21.05 -8.08 10.68
N PHE A 497 -21.85 -9.15 10.68
CA PHE A 497 -22.75 -9.50 11.77
C PHE A 497 -22.50 -10.91 12.29
N SER A 498 -22.36 -11.05 13.61
CA SER A 498 -22.23 -12.34 14.29
C SER A 498 -22.85 -12.30 15.68
N THR A 499 -23.29 -13.46 16.16
CA THR A 499 -23.71 -13.70 17.54
C THR A 499 -22.74 -14.65 18.22
N GLU A 500 -22.91 -14.86 19.53
CA GLU A 500 -22.16 -15.91 20.24
C GLU A 500 -22.36 -17.29 19.58
N ALA A 501 -23.61 -17.62 19.22
CA ALA A 501 -23.93 -18.86 18.54
C ALA A 501 -23.29 -18.99 17.15
N THR A 502 -23.24 -17.92 16.35
CA THR A 502 -22.58 -18.01 15.03
C THR A 502 -21.06 -18.10 15.15
N ARG A 503 -20.47 -17.62 16.25
CA ARG A 503 -19.01 -17.66 16.48
C ARG A 503 -18.54 -18.99 17.08
N ALA A 504 -19.42 -19.75 17.72
CA ALA A 504 -19.10 -21.08 18.27
C ALA A 504 -18.99 -22.14 17.17
N GLU A 505 -18.32 -23.26 17.47
CA GLU A 505 -18.20 -24.41 16.57
C GLU A 505 -19.59 -24.86 16.05
N GLY A 506 -19.71 -25.11 14.75
CA GLY A 506 -21.00 -25.37 14.09
C GLY A 506 -21.85 -24.13 13.81
N GLY A 507 -21.34 -22.94 14.12
CA GLY A 507 -22.01 -21.64 13.93
C GLY A 507 -22.50 -21.35 12.50
N LEU A 508 -21.97 -22.01 11.49
CA LEU A 508 -22.41 -21.89 10.09
C LEU A 508 -23.89 -22.23 9.92
N GLU A 509 -24.43 -23.22 10.66
CA GLU A 509 -25.86 -23.55 10.59
C GLU A 509 -26.73 -22.38 11.08
N TYR A 510 -26.27 -21.65 12.10
CA TYR A 510 -26.95 -20.45 12.57
C TYR A 510 -26.86 -19.31 11.56
N ILE A 511 -25.72 -19.17 10.86
CA ILE A 511 -25.55 -18.20 9.78
C ILE A 511 -26.51 -18.51 8.64
N GLU A 512 -26.64 -19.77 8.22
CA GLU A 512 -27.57 -20.20 7.19
C GLU A 512 -29.03 -19.92 7.58
N LYS A 513 -29.40 -20.19 8.85
CA LYS A 513 -30.73 -19.81 9.39
C LYS A 513 -30.96 -18.30 9.35
N MET A 514 -29.96 -17.48 9.69
CA MET A 514 -30.06 -16.02 9.59
C MET A 514 -30.24 -15.55 8.15
N ILE A 515 -29.55 -16.17 7.20
CA ILE A 515 -29.69 -15.87 5.76
C ILE A 515 -31.11 -16.14 5.28
N GLU A 516 -31.72 -17.26 5.69
CA GLU A 516 -33.11 -17.57 5.35
C GLU A 516 -34.10 -16.59 5.98
N LYS A 517 -33.84 -16.09 7.20
CA LYS A 517 -34.63 -14.99 7.78
C LYS A 517 -34.46 -13.70 6.99
N LEU A 518 -33.28 -13.37 6.49
CA LEU A 518 -33.02 -12.13 5.73
C LEU A 518 -33.65 -12.12 4.33
N ARG A 519 -33.81 -13.30 3.71
CA ARG A 519 -34.32 -13.49 2.34
C ARG A 519 -35.67 -12.79 2.06
N PRO A 520 -36.76 -13.02 2.84
CA PRO A 520 -38.04 -12.37 2.58
C PRO A 520 -38.00 -10.84 2.80
N HIS A 521 -37.06 -10.34 3.60
CA HIS A 521 -36.94 -8.91 3.91
C HIS A 521 -35.91 -8.17 3.04
N HIS A 522 -35.43 -8.76 1.95
CA HIS A 522 -34.38 -8.18 1.08
C HIS A 522 -34.66 -6.73 0.66
N ILE A 523 -35.83 -6.48 0.07
CA ILE A 523 -36.23 -5.14 -0.40
C ILE A 523 -36.39 -4.17 0.77
N HIS A 524 -36.89 -4.64 1.91
CA HIS A 524 -37.05 -3.82 3.10
C HIS A 524 -35.70 -3.36 3.65
N HIS A 525 -34.71 -4.27 3.74
CA HIS A 525 -33.35 -3.94 4.13
C HIS A 525 -32.66 -2.98 3.15
N ILE A 526 -32.87 -3.12 1.83
CA ILE A 526 -32.38 -2.14 0.85
C ILE A 526 -32.96 -0.76 1.12
N ARG A 527 -34.27 -0.66 1.35
CA ARG A 527 -34.93 0.64 1.62
C ARG A 527 -34.49 1.28 2.93
N ILE A 528 -34.20 0.48 3.95
CA ILE A 528 -33.71 0.98 5.24
C ILE A 528 -32.24 1.42 5.14
N SER A 529 -31.41 0.65 4.44
CA SER A 529 -29.97 0.89 4.34
C SER A 529 -29.57 1.97 3.33
N ASP A 530 -30.52 2.44 2.54
CA ASP A 530 -30.33 3.47 1.52
C ASP A 530 -31.24 4.67 1.83
N PRO A 531 -30.69 5.85 2.17
CA PRO A 531 -31.49 7.02 2.54
C PRO A 531 -32.39 7.52 1.41
N HIS A 532 -32.16 7.10 0.16
CA HIS A 532 -32.99 7.41 -1.00
C HIS A 532 -33.83 6.19 -1.45
N GLY A 533 -34.16 5.29 -0.51
CA GLY A 533 -35.13 4.22 -0.73
C GLY A 533 -34.71 3.16 -1.75
N GLY A 534 -33.40 2.98 -1.96
CA GLY A 534 -32.81 1.99 -2.88
C GLY A 534 -32.26 2.58 -4.18
N GLN A 535 -32.47 3.87 -4.45
CA GLN A 535 -31.97 4.53 -5.66
C GLN A 535 -30.44 4.60 -5.70
N ASP A 536 -29.81 4.83 -4.55
CA ASP A 536 -28.35 4.92 -4.47
C ASP A 536 -27.70 3.57 -4.66
N ASN A 537 -28.32 2.51 -4.13
CA ASN A 537 -27.93 1.14 -4.39
C ASN A 537 -28.06 0.78 -5.87
N GLN A 538 -29.13 1.19 -6.54
CA GLN A 538 -29.26 1.01 -7.99
C GLN A 538 -28.14 1.73 -8.73
N ARG A 539 -27.89 3.02 -8.44
CA ARG A 539 -26.79 3.78 -9.04
C ARG A 539 -25.44 3.10 -8.80
N ARG A 540 -25.15 2.72 -7.56
CA ARG A 540 -23.92 2.03 -7.14
C ARG A 540 -23.65 0.75 -7.93
N LEU A 541 -24.70 -0.02 -8.22
CA LEU A 541 -24.63 -1.33 -8.88
C LEU A 541 -24.75 -1.27 -10.41
N THR A 542 -25.16 -0.14 -11.00
CA THR A 542 -25.20 0.04 -12.47
C THR A 542 -23.81 -0.03 -13.11
N GLY A 543 -23.59 -0.94 -14.06
CA GLY A 543 -22.32 -1.13 -14.79
C GLY A 543 -21.95 -2.60 -15.02
N PHE A 544 -22.45 -3.51 -14.18
CA PHE A 544 -22.31 -4.95 -14.31
C PHE A 544 -23.65 -5.62 -13.99
N ASN A 545 -24.10 -6.61 -14.76
CA ASN A 545 -25.42 -7.28 -14.70
C ASN A 545 -25.83 -7.80 -13.31
N LYS A 546 -26.21 -6.92 -12.37
CA LYS A 546 -26.80 -7.30 -11.08
C LYS A 546 -27.95 -6.35 -10.77
N THR A 547 -29.17 -6.84 -10.94
CA THR A 547 -30.37 -6.16 -10.48
C THR A 547 -30.35 -6.16 -8.95
N SER A 548 -30.41 -4.99 -8.32
CA SER A 548 -30.45 -4.82 -6.86
C SER A 548 -31.64 -5.50 -6.19
N ASN A 549 -32.65 -5.90 -6.98
CA ASN A 549 -33.97 -6.27 -6.49
C ASN A 549 -34.10 -7.75 -6.12
N GLU A 550 -33.12 -8.59 -6.49
CA GLU A 550 -33.15 -10.01 -6.17
C GLU A 550 -32.21 -10.34 -5.02
N PHE A 551 -32.72 -11.08 -4.04
CA PHE A 551 -31.90 -11.58 -2.95
C PHE A 551 -30.92 -12.63 -3.48
N SER A 552 -29.66 -12.48 -3.09
CA SER A 552 -28.61 -13.45 -3.38
C SER A 552 -27.72 -13.64 -2.16
N ALA A 553 -27.37 -14.89 -1.88
CA ALA A 553 -26.41 -15.26 -0.86
C ALA A 553 -25.45 -16.30 -1.42
N ALA A 554 -24.15 -16.11 -1.20
CA ALA A 554 -23.14 -17.07 -1.62
C ALA A 554 -21.90 -16.97 -0.74
N VAL A 555 -21.15 -18.08 -0.70
CA VAL A 555 -19.80 -18.13 -0.16
C VAL A 555 -18.86 -17.39 -1.11
N ALA A 556 -17.98 -16.57 -0.57
CA ALA A 556 -16.86 -15.95 -1.30
C ALA A 556 -17.21 -15.08 -2.53
N SER A 557 -18.48 -14.73 -2.74
CA SER A 557 -18.91 -13.97 -3.92
C SER A 557 -19.14 -12.48 -3.61
N PRO A 558 -18.39 -11.55 -4.22
CA PRO A 558 -18.40 -10.12 -3.91
C PRO A 558 -19.62 -9.37 -4.44
N GLY A 559 -20.47 -9.99 -5.27
CA GLY A 559 -21.65 -9.33 -5.79
C GLY A 559 -22.96 -10.01 -5.39
N VAL A 560 -22.97 -10.67 -4.23
CA VAL A 560 -24.23 -11.13 -3.62
C VAL A 560 -24.67 -10.14 -2.54
N SER A 561 -25.96 -10.15 -2.20
CA SER A 561 -26.48 -9.27 -1.14
C SER A 561 -26.00 -9.65 0.25
N ILE A 562 -25.94 -10.95 0.57
CA ILE A 562 -25.41 -11.46 1.84
C ILE A 562 -24.27 -12.45 1.54
N ARG A 563 -23.05 -12.10 1.92
CA ARG A 563 -21.87 -12.93 1.68
C ARG A 563 -21.52 -13.73 2.93
N ILE A 564 -21.24 -15.01 2.77
CA ILE A 564 -20.52 -15.80 3.77
C ILE A 564 -19.04 -15.69 3.42
N PRO A 565 -18.20 -15.04 4.25
CA PRO A 565 -16.76 -15.00 4.02
C PRO A 565 -16.20 -16.41 3.90
N LEU A 566 -15.21 -16.59 3.03
CA LEU A 566 -14.64 -17.90 2.79
C LEU A 566 -14.11 -18.57 4.08
N ASN A 567 -13.38 -17.83 4.90
CA ASN A 567 -12.86 -18.33 6.18
C ASN A 567 -13.97 -18.82 7.12
N VAL A 568 -15.16 -18.20 7.08
CA VAL A 568 -16.33 -18.62 7.86
C VAL A 568 -16.91 -19.93 7.33
N SER A 569 -16.97 -20.08 5.99
CA SER A 569 -17.42 -21.33 5.34
C SER A 569 -16.45 -22.49 5.60
N GLN A 570 -15.15 -22.21 5.67
CA GLN A 570 -14.10 -23.19 5.95
C GLN A 570 -14.11 -23.60 7.43
N ASN A 571 -14.06 -22.61 8.33
CA ASN A 571 -14.01 -22.86 9.77
C ASN A 571 -15.35 -23.34 10.34
N LYS A 572 -16.45 -23.23 9.58
CA LYS A 572 -17.81 -23.57 10.01
C LYS A 572 -18.36 -22.69 11.13
N HIS A 573 -17.78 -21.51 11.38
CA HIS A 573 -18.27 -20.51 12.32
C HIS A 573 -17.68 -19.12 12.02
N GLY A 574 -18.34 -18.05 12.49
CA GLY A 574 -17.90 -16.67 12.37
C GLY A 574 -19.05 -15.67 12.18
N TYR A 575 -19.03 -14.94 11.07
CA TYR A 575 -19.94 -13.83 10.75
C TYR A 575 -20.47 -13.91 9.31
N LEU A 576 -21.63 -13.27 9.06
CA LEU A 576 -22.09 -12.95 7.72
C LEU A 576 -21.76 -11.49 7.36
N GLU A 577 -21.56 -11.20 6.08
CA GLU A 577 -21.33 -9.84 5.56
C GLU A 577 -22.57 -9.38 4.78
N ASP A 578 -23.27 -8.36 5.28
CA ASP A 578 -24.32 -7.68 4.54
C ASP A 578 -23.71 -6.59 3.63
N ARG A 579 -23.89 -6.75 2.33
CA ARG A 579 -23.32 -5.87 1.28
C ARG A 579 -24.34 -4.93 0.66
N ARG A 580 -25.58 -4.95 1.16
CA ARG A 580 -26.66 -4.05 0.71
C ARG A 580 -26.43 -2.60 1.11
N PRO A 581 -25.90 -2.23 2.29
CA PRO A 581 -25.80 -0.83 2.67
C PRO A 581 -24.87 -0.02 1.75
N ALA A 582 -25.37 1.16 1.34
CA ALA A 582 -24.60 2.15 0.61
C ALA A 582 -23.64 2.91 1.55
N ALA A 583 -22.66 3.64 0.99
CA ALA A 583 -21.70 4.40 1.80
C ALA A 583 -22.34 5.52 2.66
N ASN A 584 -23.53 6.00 2.29
CA ASN A 584 -24.33 6.98 3.03
C ASN A 584 -25.42 6.35 3.91
N CYS A 585 -25.36 5.04 4.19
CA CYS A 585 -26.35 4.40 5.05
C CYS A 585 -26.36 5.01 6.46
N ASP A 586 -27.53 5.01 7.11
CA ASP A 586 -27.58 5.18 8.56
C ASP A 586 -27.22 3.85 9.25
N PRO A 587 -26.06 3.75 9.93
CA PRO A 587 -25.65 2.51 10.58
C PRO A 587 -26.60 2.05 11.69
N TYR A 588 -27.35 2.95 12.34
CA TYR A 588 -28.37 2.52 13.31
C TYR A 588 -29.53 1.81 12.65
N ALA A 589 -30.00 2.35 11.52
CA ALA A 589 -31.04 1.74 10.71
C ALA A 589 -30.61 0.36 10.19
N VAL A 590 -29.37 0.25 9.67
CA VAL A 590 -28.79 -1.01 9.19
C VAL A 590 -28.66 -2.05 10.31
N THR A 591 -27.97 -1.70 11.39
CA THR A 591 -27.73 -2.64 12.51
C THR A 591 -29.03 -3.04 13.20
N GLY A 592 -29.96 -2.10 13.38
CA GLY A 592 -31.29 -2.36 13.93
C GLY A 592 -32.11 -3.30 13.05
N ALA A 593 -32.09 -3.12 11.73
CA ALA A 593 -32.80 -4.01 10.81
C ALA A 593 -32.23 -5.44 10.82
N ILE A 594 -30.90 -5.60 10.83
CA ILE A 594 -30.25 -6.91 10.93
C ILE A 594 -30.58 -7.57 12.27
N ALA A 595 -30.44 -6.86 13.38
CA ALA A 595 -30.74 -7.39 14.70
C ALA A 595 -32.21 -7.83 14.83
N ARG A 596 -33.16 -6.99 14.39
CA ARG A 596 -34.58 -7.33 14.40
C ARG A 596 -34.87 -8.59 13.57
N THR A 597 -34.42 -8.63 12.32
CA THR A 597 -34.69 -9.77 11.43
C THR A 597 -34.01 -11.05 11.90
N CYS A 598 -32.78 -10.99 12.41
CA CYS A 598 -32.03 -12.20 12.76
C CYS A 598 -32.30 -12.71 14.17
N LEU A 599 -32.53 -11.80 15.14
CA LEU A 599 -32.55 -12.13 16.57
C LEU A 599 -33.93 -12.10 17.21
N MET A 600 -34.85 -11.26 16.74
CA MET A 600 -36.21 -11.19 17.31
C MET A 600 -37.09 -12.31 16.74
N GLU A 601 -37.98 -12.86 17.57
CA GLU A 601 -38.96 -13.87 17.16
C GLU A 601 -40.18 -13.20 16.50
N ASP A 602 -40.89 -13.94 15.64
CA ASP A 602 -42.04 -13.47 14.83
C ASP A 602 -43.25 -12.92 15.63
N LYS A 603 -43.14 -12.83 16.97
CA LYS A 603 -44.19 -12.31 17.87
C LYS A 603 -44.00 -10.85 18.29
N GLU A 604 -42.96 -10.17 17.83
CA GLU A 604 -42.71 -8.74 18.07
C GLU A 604 -42.91 -7.87 16.80
N GLU A 605 -43.85 -8.25 15.92
CA GLU A 605 -44.19 -7.49 14.70
C GLU A 605 -44.74 -6.07 14.96
N ASP A 606 -45.17 -5.75 16.19
CA ASP A 606 -45.70 -4.42 16.56
C ASP A 606 -44.64 -3.30 16.61
N LEU A 607 -43.34 -3.60 16.48
CA LEU A 607 -42.28 -2.57 16.43
C LEU A 607 -41.99 -2.03 15.02
N LEU A 608 -42.58 -2.61 13.97
CA LEU A 608 -42.42 -2.14 12.59
C LEU A 608 -43.25 -0.86 12.30
N SER A 609 -44.24 -0.52 13.12
CA SER A 609 -45.07 0.68 12.95
C SER A 609 -44.42 1.97 13.42
N ASP A 610 -43.40 1.90 14.29
CA ASP A 610 -42.84 3.07 14.98
C ASP A 610 -41.67 3.73 14.22
N LEU A 611 -41.24 3.15 13.10
CA LEU A 611 -40.26 3.73 12.18
C LEU A 611 -40.94 4.26 10.90
N ASP A 612 -42.05 4.98 11.05
CA ASP A 612 -42.61 5.75 9.93
C ASP A 612 -41.67 6.90 9.60
N ILE A 613 -40.93 6.74 8.49
CA ILE A 613 -39.98 7.70 7.92
C ILE A 613 -40.70 9.03 7.56
N ASN A 614 -42.03 9.07 7.56
CA ASN A 614 -42.81 10.27 7.28
C ASN A 614 -43.12 11.14 8.52
N ASN A 615 -42.69 10.77 9.73
CA ASN A 615 -43.02 11.52 10.95
C ASN A 615 -41.78 11.81 11.84
N LEU A 616 -40.70 12.28 11.21
CA LEU A 616 -39.58 12.93 11.87
C LEU A 616 -39.77 14.45 11.81
N ASP A 617 -40.54 14.98 12.76
CA ASP A 617 -40.58 16.41 13.11
C ASP A 617 -39.86 16.62 14.46
#